data_AF-A0A7S2F557-F1
#
_entry.id   AF-A0A7S2F557-F1
#
_cell.length_a   1.000
_cell.length_b   1.000
_cell.length_c   1.000
_cell.angle_alpha   90.00
_cell.angle_beta   90.00
_cell.angle_gamma   90.00
#
_symmetry.space_group_name_H-M   'P 1'
#
loop_
_entity.id
_entity.type
_entity.pdbx_description
1 polymer ?
#
loop_
_entity_poly.entity_id
_entity_poly.type
_entity_poly.pdbx_seq_one_letter_code
_entity_poly.pdbx_strand_id
1 'polypeptide(L)'
;FLAYQAKDITADGHVNPHSMCTVKYLPAWYQCLKGDPIKGAHMVYDLQAPSHPRPGHPGTVRSLDAGYCFAAGHCNNTRVTANTTLQEAEAMCNDIYGSDWKGLNFNHVTGRKTDEVGHRNAFAQLACAMGNWHCDVVYCREFYCEDTYWVKKFGYKAVYGAEPPLEDQV
;
A
#
# COMPACT_ATOMS: atom_id res chain seq x y z
N PHE A 1 -0.58 26.62 -19.52
CA PHE A 1 -0.38 25.71 -18.39
C PHE A 1 -0.97 24.34 -18.74
N LEU A 2 -0.29 23.58 -19.59
CA LEU A 2 -0.66 22.20 -19.87
C LEU A 2 0.11 21.34 -18.87
N ALA A 3 -0.62 20.79 -17.91
CA ALA A 3 -0.09 19.88 -16.91
C ALA A 3 0.56 18.69 -17.61
N TYR A 4 1.81 18.43 -17.25
CA TYR A 4 2.53 17.20 -17.55
C TYR A 4 1.83 16.06 -16.81
N GLN A 5 0.72 15.56 -17.36
CA GLN A 5 0.16 14.28 -16.92
C GLN A 5 1.14 13.23 -17.43
N ALA A 6 2.03 12.73 -16.56
CA ALA A 6 2.76 11.52 -16.85
C ALA A 6 1.72 10.46 -17.23
N LYS A 7 1.76 9.99 -18.47
CA LYS A 7 0.78 9.07 -19.04
C LYS A 7 0.71 7.78 -18.21
N ASP A 8 1.87 7.41 -17.64
CA ASP A 8 2.08 6.30 -16.72
C ASP A 8 3.00 6.73 -15.57
N ILE A 9 2.78 6.20 -14.36
CA ILE A 9 3.63 6.44 -13.18
C ILE A 9 5.01 5.83 -13.40
N THR A 10 5.09 4.63 -13.97
CA THR A 10 6.34 3.91 -14.25
C THR A 10 6.57 3.78 -15.75
N ALA A 11 6.73 4.89 -16.45
CA ALA A 11 6.88 4.90 -17.91
C ALA A 11 8.13 4.12 -18.42
N ASP A 12 9.12 3.91 -17.55
CA ASP A 12 10.34 3.12 -17.80
C ASP A 12 10.29 1.70 -17.21
N GLY A 13 9.15 1.30 -16.62
CA GLY A 13 8.97 0.00 -15.99
C GLY A 13 9.61 -0.13 -14.60
N HIS A 14 10.06 0.97 -14.00
CA HIS A 14 10.63 1.02 -12.66
C HIS A 14 9.77 1.85 -11.70
N VAL A 15 9.92 1.60 -10.40
CA VAL A 15 9.25 2.39 -9.36
C VAL A 15 9.60 3.88 -9.52
N ASN A 16 8.61 4.76 -9.35
CA ASN A 16 8.78 6.20 -9.52
C ASN A 16 8.32 6.99 -8.29
N PRO A 17 9.18 7.21 -7.29
CA PRO A 17 8.85 8.02 -6.11
C PRO A 17 8.45 9.47 -6.44
N HIS A 18 8.86 10.01 -7.59
CA HIS A 18 8.48 11.37 -7.98
C HIS A 18 6.99 11.51 -8.31
N SER A 19 6.28 10.40 -8.60
CA SER A 19 4.82 10.44 -8.78
C SER A 19 4.09 10.85 -7.51
N MET A 20 4.77 10.79 -6.36
CA MET A 20 4.23 11.19 -5.07
C MET A 20 4.37 12.69 -4.79
N CYS A 21 5.07 13.46 -5.64
CA CYS A 21 5.34 14.87 -5.37
C CYS A 21 4.08 15.75 -5.26
N THR A 22 2.93 15.31 -5.77
CA THR A 22 1.66 16.06 -5.76
C THR A 22 0.67 15.60 -4.69
N VAL A 23 1.01 14.57 -3.89
CA VAL A 23 0.13 14.04 -2.86
C VAL A 23 0.36 14.70 -1.50
N LYS A 24 -0.69 14.75 -0.67
CA LYS A 24 -0.59 15.29 0.69
C LYS A 24 0.32 14.45 1.61
N TYR A 25 0.53 13.17 1.30
CA TYR A 25 1.30 12.24 2.12
C TYR A 25 2.81 12.23 1.81
N LEU A 26 3.27 13.03 0.83
CA LEU A 26 4.67 13.10 0.42
C LEU A 26 5.65 13.24 1.60
N PRO A 27 5.45 14.14 2.59
CA PRO A 27 6.42 14.29 3.67
C PRO A 27 6.61 13.01 4.49
N ALA A 28 5.53 12.24 4.67
CA ALA A 28 5.54 11.00 5.43
C ALA A 28 6.26 9.88 4.68
N TRP A 29 5.92 9.68 3.40
CA TRP A 29 6.61 8.70 2.55
C TRP A 29 8.08 9.04 2.34
N TYR A 30 8.42 10.32 2.26
CA TYR A 30 9.81 10.74 2.18
C TYR A 30 10.62 10.39 3.45
N GLN A 31 10.02 10.39 4.65
CA GLN A 31 10.73 9.88 5.84
C GLN A 31 11.03 8.39 5.71
N CYS A 32 10.06 7.60 5.22
CA CYS A 32 10.28 6.18 4.97
C CYS A 32 11.44 5.94 3.99
N LEU A 33 11.42 6.62 2.83
CA LEU A 33 12.47 6.48 1.83
C LEU A 33 13.85 6.98 2.30
N LYS A 34 13.91 7.78 3.37
CA LYS A 34 15.15 8.21 4.03
C LYS A 34 15.69 7.22 5.06
N GLY A 35 15.02 6.09 5.26
CA GLY A 35 15.41 5.06 6.23
C GLY A 35 14.73 5.21 7.59
N ASP A 36 13.65 5.98 7.70
CA ASP A 36 12.82 6.05 8.92
C ASP A 36 11.35 5.73 8.61
N PRO A 37 11.05 4.45 8.30
CA PRO A 37 9.70 4.03 7.91
C PRO A 37 8.70 4.10 9.06
N ILE A 38 9.16 3.98 10.32
CA ILE A 38 8.31 4.12 11.50
C ILE A 38 7.83 5.56 11.63
N LYS A 39 8.73 6.55 11.59
CA LYS A 39 8.31 7.95 11.61
C LYS A 39 7.40 8.29 10.44
N GLY A 40 7.70 7.77 9.25
CA GLY A 40 6.82 7.90 8.08
C GLY A 40 5.40 7.36 8.35
N ALA A 41 5.30 6.16 8.91
CA ALA A 41 4.02 5.55 9.29
C ALA A 41 3.22 6.42 10.26
N HIS A 42 3.84 6.89 11.34
CA HIS A 42 3.20 7.77 12.32
C HIS A 42 2.70 9.07 11.67
N MET A 43 3.49 9.69 10.80
CA MET A 43 3.08 10.88 10.07
C MET A 43 1.85 10.64 9.17
N VAL A 44 1.77 9.50 8.48
CA VAL A 44 0.56 9.14 7.71
C VAL A 44 -0.65 9.03 8.64
N TYR A 45 -0.49 8.29 9.75
CA TYR A 45 -1.58 8.03 10.69
C TYR A 45 -2.15 9.30 11.33
N ASP A 46 -1.27 10.24 11.67
CA ASP A 46 -1.62 11.54 12.24
C ASP A 46 -2.31 12.46 11.23
N LEU A 47 -1.84 12.48 9.98
CA LEU A 47 -2.49 13.24 8.90
C LEU A 47 -3.93 12.80 8.63
N GLN A 48 -4.28 11.57 9.00
CA GLN A 48 -5.62 11.03 8.86
C GLN A 48 -6.50 11.23 10.11
N ALA A 49 -5.93 11.64 11.24
CA ALA A 49 -6.66 11.82 12.50
C ALA A 49 -7.81 12.85 12.42
N PRO A 50 -7.66 14.03 11.75
CA PRO A 50 -8.74 15.01 11.66
C PRO A 50 -9.98 14.53 10.92
N SER A 51 -9.85 13.49 10.09
CA SER A 51 -10.99 12.95 9.34
C SER A 51 -11.87 12.00 10.18
N HIS A 52 -11.48 11.62 11.41
CA HIS A 52 -12.17 10.59 12.21
C HIS A 52 -12.37 10.95 13.68
N PRO A 53 -13.60 11.28 14.13
CA PRO A 53 -13.87 11.42 15.55
C PRO A 53 -14.04 10.08 16.29
N ARG A 54 -14.12 8.92 15.60
CA ARG A 54 -14.28 7.60 16.24
C ARG A 54 -13.56 6.46 15.48
N PRO A 55 -12.83 5.57 16.17
CA PRO A 55 -12.33 4.33 15.59
C PRO A 55 -13.45 3.48 14.98
N GLY A 56 -13.22 2.92 13.79
CA GLY A 56 -14.06 1.85 13.26
C GLY A 56 -15.32 2.25 12.48
N HIS A 57 -15.60 3.54 12.29
CA HIS A 57 -16.74 3.94 11.46
C HIS A 57 -16.52 3.46 10.00
N PRO A 58 -17.50 2.77 9.38
CA PRO A 58 -17.41 2.36 7.98
C PRO A 58 -17.21 3.58 7.06
N GLY A 59 -16.38 3.46 6.02
CA GLY A 59 -16.12 4.55 5.07
C GLY A 59 -15.08 5.59 5.53
N THR A 60 -14.46 5.39 6.70
CA THR A 60 -13.32 6.19 7.15
C THR A 60 -12.04 5.80 6.42
N VAL A 61 -11.15 6.77 6.18
CA VAL A 61 -9.80 6.50 5.64
C VAL A 61 -9.10 5.38 6.41
N ARG A 62 -9.19 5.36 7.75
CA ARG A 62 -8.61 4.28 8.56
C ARG A 62 -9.26 2.92 8.33
N SER A 63 -10.57 2.86 8.09
CA SER A 63 -11.23 1.60 7.74
C SER A 63 -10.88 1.13 6.32
N LEU A 64 -10.60 2.05 5.39
CA LEU A 64 -10.12 1.73 4.04
C LEU A 64 -8.68 1.21 4.08
N ASP A 65 -7.81 1.89 4.84
CA ASP A 65 -6.42 1.51 5.08
C ASP A 65 -6.34 0.15 5.76
N ALA A 66 -7.12 -0.09 6.81
CA ALA A 66 -7.16 -1.40 7.47
C ALA A 66 -7.55 -2.51 6.47
N GLY A 67 -8.61 -2.31 5.69
CA GLY A 67 -9.04 -3.27 4.66
C GLY A 67 -7.93 -3.56 3.65
N TYR A 68 -7.23 -2.51 3.19
CA TYR A 68 -6.06 -2.60 2.32
C TYR A 68 -4.90 -3.37 2.97
N CYS A 69 -4.55 -3.06 4.21
CA CYS A 69 -3.46 -3.70 4.95
C CYS A 69 -3.61 -5.21 5.03
N PHE A 70 -4.81 -5.70 5.33
CA PHE A 70 -5.07 -7.13 5.36
C PHE A 70 -5.16 -7.72 3.94
N ALA A 71 -5.94 -7.10 3.04
CA ALA A 71 -6.22 -7.65 1.71
C ALA A 71 -4.98 -7.68 0.78
N ALA A 72 -4.10 -6.70 0.88
CA ALA A 72 -2.83 -6.64 0.13
C ALA A 72 -1.76 -7.58 0.69
N GLY A 73 -2.03 -8.27 1.81
CA GLY A 73 -1.09 -9.19 2.46
C GLY A 73 0.01 -8.51 3.27
N HIS A 74 -0.10 -7.21 3.54
CA HIS A 74 0.90 -6.45 4.31
C HIS A 74 1.08 -6.98 5.73
N CYS A 75 -0.02 -7.40 6.36
CA CYS A 75 0.01 -7.95 7.73
C CYS A 75 0.70 -9.31 7.85
N ASN A 76 0.74 -10.09 6.78
CA ASN A 76 1.41 -11.40 6.76
C ASN A 76 2.77 -11.35 6.06
N ASN A 77 3.16 -10.19 5.52
CA ASN A 77 4.47 -10.03 4.91
C ASN A 77 5.54 -10.19 5.99
N THR A 78 6.56 -11.01 5.76
CA THR A 78 7.73 -11.14 6.64
C THR A 78 9.05 -10.73 5.96
N ARG A 79 8.99 -10.36 4.67
CA ARG A 79 10.16 -10.00 3.85
C ARG A 79 10.59 -8.54 4.04
N VAL A 80 9.62 -7.65 4.24
CA VAL A 80 9.88 -6.24 4.52
C VAL A 80 10.35 -6.07 5.96
N THR A 81 11.44 -5.32 6.13
CA THR A 81 11.99 -4.89 7.42
C THR A 81 12.12 -3.36 7.43
N ALA A 82 12.48 -2.78 8.58
CA ALA A 82 12.73 -1.34 8.68
C ALA A 82 13.87 -0.83 7.79
N ASN A 83 14.76 -1.73 7.34
CA ASN A 83 15.91 -1.39 6.51
C ASN A 83 15.69 -1.72 5.02
N THR A 84 14.49 -2.19 4.65
CA THR A 84 14.19 -2.53 3.25
C THR A 84 14.36 -1.31 2.37
N THR A 85 15.24 -1.45 1.39
CA THR A 85 15.51 -0.42 0.38
C THR A 85 14.43 -0.39 -0.69
N LEU A 86 14.40 0.70 -1.46
CA LEU A 86 13.49 0.85 -2.60
C LEU A 86 13.70 -0.25 -3.65
N GLN A 87 14.96 -0.62 -3.93
CA GLN A 87 15.31 -1.65 -4.92
C GLN A 87 14.87 -3.05 -4.45
N GLU A 88 15.04 -3.36 -3.16
CA GLU A 88 14.55 -4.62 -2.59
C GLU A 88 13.02 -4.67 -2.64
N ALA A 89 12.35 -3.56 -2.31
CA ALA A 89 10.89 -3.45 -2.39
C ALA A 89 10.39 -3.65 -3.83
N GLU A 90 11.06 -3.05 -4.82
CA GLU A 90 10.75 -3.26 -6.23
C GLU A 90 10.92 -4.73 -6.64
N ALA A 91 11.98 -5.39 -6.20
CA ALA A 91 12.18 -6.82 -6.43
C ALA A 91 11.05 -7.65 -5.80
N MET A 92 10.58 -7.28 -4.60
CA MET A 92 9.41 -7.92 -3.98
C MET A 92 8.12 -7.66 -4.78
N CYS A 93 7.93 -6.46 -5.31
CA CYS A 93 6.79 -6.15 -6.18
C CYS A 93 6.79 -6.99 -7.46
N ASN A 94 7.96 -7.21 -8.08
CA ASN A 94 8.09 -8.10 -9.24
C ASN A 94 7.75 -9.56 -8.89
N ASP A 95 8.19 -10.03 -7.72
CA ASP A 95 7.91 -11.39 -7.26
C ASP A 95 6.42 -11.60 -6.93
N ILE A 96 5.77 -10.59 -6.34
CA ILE A 96 4.38 -10.67 -5.90
C ILE A 96 3.39 -10.37 -7.03
N TYR A 97 3.64 -9.37 -7.87
CA TYR A 97 2.67 -8.89 -8.87
C TYR A 97 3.14 -9.06 -10.32
N GLY A 98 4.29 -9.69 -10.55
CA GLY A 98 4.87 -9.82 -11.88
C GLY A 98 5.11 -8.45 -12.53
N SER A 99 4.63 -8.30 -13.76
CA SER A 99 4.69 -7.04 -14.52
C SER A 99 3.44 -6.17 -14.37
N ASP A 100 2.39 -6.62 -13.68
CA ASP A 100 1.06 -5.97 -13.71
C ASP A 100 1.07 -4.58 -13.06
N TRP A 101 1.98 -4.35 -12.12
CA TRP A 101 2.16 -3.06 -11.48
C TRP A 101 2.91 -2.04 -12.36
N LYS A 102 3.51 -2.48 -13.46
CA LYS A 102 4.28 -1.63 -14.39
C LYS A 102 3.35 -1.00 -15.42
N GLY A 103 3.53 0.29 -15.67
CA GLY A 103 2.73 1.09 -16.58
C GLY A 103 1.43 1.59 -15.96
N LEU A 104 1.23 1.41 -14.64
CA LEU A 104 0.04 1.91 -13.98
C LEU A 104 0.04 3.44 -13.90
N ASN A 105 -1.16 3.99 -13.84
CA ASN A 105 -1.44 5.40 -13.54
C ASN A 105 -2.62 5.48 -12.57
N PHE A 106 -2.92 6.68 -12.06
CA PHE A 106 -4.00 6.88 -11.09
C PHE A 106 -5.40 6.44 -11.58
N ASN A 107 -5.64 6.33 -12.89
CA ASN A 107 -6.94 5.86 -13.39
C ASN A 107 -7.14 4.36 -13.12
N HIS A 108 -6.08 3.57 -12.92
CA HIS A 108 -6.18 2.12 -12.71
C HIS A 108 -6.85 1.75 -11.38
N VAL A 109 -6.84 2.65 -10.39
CA VAL A 109 -7.53 2.45 -9.10
C VAL A 109 -8.94 3.06 -9.08
N THR A 110 -9.37 3.71 -10.16
CA THR A 110 -10.71 4.33 -10.21
C THR A 110 -11.79 3.25 -10.21
N GLY A 111 -12.71 3.31 -9.24
CA GLY A 111 -13.78 2.32 -9.06
C GLY A 111 -13.33 0.98 -8.47
N ARG A 112 -12.04 0.81 -8.15
CA ARG A 112 -11.51 -0.37 -7.47
C ARG A 112 -11.75 -0.30 -5.98
N LYS A 113 -11.88 -1.45 -5.33
CA LYS A 113 -11.97 -1.52 -3.87
C LYS A 113 -10.59 -1.69 -3.26
N THR A 114 -10.33 -0.99 -2.15
CA THR A 114 -9.06 -1.10 -1.43
C THR A 114 -8.87 -2.47 -0.79
N ASP A 115 -9.94 -3.23 -0.60
CA ASP A 115 -9.96 -4.53 0.08
C ASP A 115 -10.10 -5.75 -0.88
N GLU A 116 -9.78 -5.56 -2.16
CA GLU A 116 -9.54 -6.67 -3.12
C GLU A 116 -8.32 -7.48 -2.66
N VAL A 117 -8.43 -8.81 -2.61
CA VAL A 117 -7.43 -9.68 -1.96
C VAL A 117 -6.30 -10.06 -2.94
N GLY A 118 -5.07 -10.08 -2.44
CA GLY A 118 -3.90 -10.63 -3.11
C GLY A 118 -3.46 -9.88 -4.36
N HIS A 119 -3.12 -10.60 -5.42
CA HIS A 119 -2.50 -10.07 -6.65
C HIS A 119 -3.39 -9.03 -7.32
N ARG A 120 -4.70 -9.13 -7.09
CA ARG A 120 -5.72 -8.26 -7.66
C ARG A 120 -5.80 -6.89 -6.99
N ASN A 121 -5.09 -6.67 -5.88
CA ASN A 121 -5.16 -5.39 -5.15
C ASN A 121 -4.51 -4.26 -5.96
N ALA A 122 -5.32 -3.52 -6.71
CA ALA A 122 -4.86 -2.43 -7.58
C ALA A 122 -4.17 -1.29 -6.78
N PHE A 123 -4.52 -1.10 -5.50
CA PHE A 123 -3.88 -0.10 -4.65
C PHE A 123 -2.47 -0.52 -4.25
N ALA A 124 -2.24 -1.82 -3.99
CA ALA A 124 -0.92 -2.35 -3.69
C ALA A 124 -0.01 -2.30 -4.93
N GLN A 125 -0.54 -2.65 -6.10
CA GLN A 125 0.18 -2.49 -7.37
C GLN A 125 0.52 -1.02 -7.64
N LEU A 126 -0.42 -0.10 -7.38
CA LEU A 126 -0.16 1.33 -7.49
C LEU A 126 0.91 1.78 -6.49
N ALA A 127 0.91 1.27 -5.25
CA ALA A 127 1.95 1.56 -4.27
C ALA A 127 3.33 1.02 -4.69
N CYS A 128 3.38 -0.11 -5.42
CA CYS A 128 4.59 -0.58 -6.08
C CYS A 128 5.05 0.44 -7.13
N ALA A 129 4.16 0.84 -8.04
CA ALA A 129 4.45 1.83 -9.09
C ALA A 129 5.00 3.15 -8.52
N MET A 130 4.42 3.63 -7.42
CA MET A 130 4.82 4.87 -6.76
C MET A 130 6.05 4.72 -5.85
N GLY A 131 6.53 3.50 -5.62
CA GLY A 131 7.73 3.21 -4.82
C GLY A 131 7.53 3.29 -3.30
N ASN A 132 6.29 3.29 -2.80
CA ASN A 132 5.99 3.36 -1.35
C ASN A 132 5.44 2.05 -0.76
N TRP A 133 5.33 0.97 -1.54
CA TRP A 133 4.74 -0.30 -1.09
C TRP A 133 5.33 -0.86 0.22
N HIS A 134 6.65 -0.84 0.38
CA HIS A 134 7.31 -1.31 1.60
C HIS A 134 7.04 -0.37 2.80
N CYS A 135 6.85 0.92 2.56
CA CYS A 135 6.42 1.87 3.59
C CYS A 135 5.02 1.53 4.09
N ASP A 136 4.13 1.15 3.18
CA ASP A 136 2.77 0.72 3.53
C ASP A 136 2.79 -0.54 4.38
N VAL A 137 3.69 -1.51 4.10
CA VAL A 137 3.85 -2.71 4.94
C VAL A 137 4.19 -2.32 6.39
N VAL A 138 5.15 -1.42 6.58
CA VAL A 138 5.53 -0.95 7.93
C VAL A 138 4.38 -0.20 8.59
N TYR A 139 3.73 0.72 7.87
CA TYR A 139 2.56 1.45 8.35
C TYR A 139 1.42 0.52 8.78
N CYS A 140 1.14 -0.51 8.00
CA CYS A 140 0.11 -1.49 8.30
C CYS A 140 0.40 -2.25 9.59
N ARG A 141 1.64 -2.73 9.75
CA ARG A 141 2.06 -3.45 10.95
C ARG A 141 1.96 -2.59 12.21
N GLU A 142 2.38 -1.32 12.11
CA GLU A 142 2.39 -0.40 13.23
C GLU A 142 0.98 -0.11 13.79
N PHE A 143 -0.04 -0.01 12.93
CA PHE A 143 -1.34 0.53 13.34
C PHE A 143 -2.55 -0.41 13.18
N TYR A 144 -2.45 -1.46 12.36
CA TYR A 144 -3.63 -2.26 11.99
C TYR A 144 -3.47 -3.74 12.25
N CYS A 145 -2.30 -4.32 12.01
CA CYS A 145 -2.15 -5.78 11.96
C CYS A 145 -2.29 -6.48 13.32
N GLU A 146 -1.96 -5.80 14.41
CA GLU A 146 -2.08 -6.33 15.78
C GLU A 146 -3.27 -5.72 16.56
N ASP A 147 -3.94 -4.72 15.99
CA ASP A 147 -5.10 -4.11 16.60
C ASP A 147 -6.30 -5.07 16.55
N THR A 148 -6.74 -5.52 17.73
CA THR A 148 -7.82 -6.51 17.86
C THR A 148 -9.12 -6.12 17.17
N TYR A 149 -9.44 -4.82 17.08
CA TYR A 149 -10.63 -4.35 16.37
C TYR A 149 -10.48 -4.57 14.87
N TRP A 150 -9.34 -4.19 14.29
CA TRP A 150 -9.08 -4.36 12.86
C TRP A 150 -8.88 -5.81 12.46
N VAL A 151 -8.19 -6.61 13.29
CA VAL A 151 -8.06 -8.06 13.11
C VAL A 151 -9.44 -8.72 13.09
N LYS A 152 -10.33 -8.40 14.05
CA LYS A 152 -11.69 -8.94 14.05
C LYS A 152 -12.47 -8.55 12.79
N LYS A 153 -12.25 -7.36 12.26
CA LYS A 153 -13.00 -6.82 11.12
C LYS A 153 -12.49 -7.28 9.77
N PHE A 154 -11.17 -7.44 9.60
CA PHE A 154 -10.53 -7.66 8.30
C PHE A 154 -9.52 -8.80 8.28
N GLY A 155 -9.20 -9.41 9.43
CA GLY A 155 -8.19 -10.47 9.52
C GLY A 155 -8.46 -11.67 8.61
N TYR A 156 -9.72 -11.97 8.28
CA TYR A 156 -10.08 -13.03 7.32
C TYR A 156 -9.63 -12.74 5.87
N LYS A 157 -9.23 -11.50 5.57
CA LYS A 157 -8.65 -11.11 4.27
C LYS A 157 -7.11 -11.21 4.25
N ALA A 158 -6.48 -11.48 5.39
CA ALA A 158 -5.03 -11.58 5.49
C ALA A 158 -4.51 -12.76 4.65
N VAL A 159 -3.84 -12.48 3.55
CA VAL A 159 -3.21 -13.50 2.70
C VAL A 159 -1.70 -13.36 2.72
N TYR A 160 -0.97 -14.48 2.74
CA TYR A 160 0.48 -14.47 2.57
C TYR A 160 0.83 -14.35 1.09
N GLY A 161 1.74 -13.45 0.73
CA GLY A 161 2.39 -13.48 -0.59
C GLY A 161 1.46 -13.41 -1.81
N ALA A 162 0.23 -12.95 -1.62
CA ALA A 162 -0.81 -12.79 -2.61
C ALA A 162 -1.28 -14.16 -3.22
N GLU A 163 -2.47 -14.62 -2.77
CA GLU A 163 -3.23 -15.86 -3.08
C GLU A 163 -2.48 -17.23 -3.16
N PRO A 164 -3.06 -18.32 -2.61
CA PRO A 164 -2.71 -19.68 -3.02
C PRO A 164 -3.10 -19.93 -4.49
N PRO A 165 -2.56 -20.98 -5.15
CA PRO A 165 -2.94 -21.34 -6.52
C PRO A 165 -4.47 -21.50 -6.65
N LEU A 166 -5.01 -21.18 -7.83
CA LEU A 166 -6.43 -21.17 -8.19
C LEU A 166 -7.22 -22.49 -7.95
N GLU A 167 -6.63 -23.50 -7.34
CA GLU A 167 -7.24 -24.82 -7.15
C GLU A 167 -8.27 -24.87 -6.00
N ASP A 168 -8.33 -23.85 -5.14
CA ASP A 168 -9.21 -23.83 -3.95
C ASP A 168 -10.41 -22.86 -4.05
N GLN A 169 -10.82 -22.42 -5.25
CA GLN A 169 -12.00 -21.56 -5.46
C GLN A 169 -13.16 -22.24 -6.23
N VAL A 170 -13.33 -23.56 -6.07
CA VAL A 170 -14.51 -24.31 -6.57
C VAL A 170 -15.48 -24.62 -5.44
#